data_AF-A0A2T4CN83-F1
#
_entry.id   AF-A0A2T4CN83-F1
#
_cell.length_a   1.000
_cell.length_b   1.000
_cell.length_c   1.000
_cell.angle_alpha   90.00
_cell.angle_beta   90.00
_cell.angle_gamma   90.00
#
_symmetry.space_group_name_H-M   'P 1'
#
loop_
_entity.id
_entity.type
_entity.pdbx_description
1 polymer ?
#
loop_
_entity_poly.entity_id
_entity_poly.type
_entity_poly.pdbx_seq_one_letter_code
_entity_poly.pdbx_strand_id
1 'polypeptide(L)'
;RRTLSLSSSGQVAEYELIYTVEYVLHNGPQTSIPLQVEVFRDYQDDPNFALAKTREREVLVTEMREDAARQILRQISAQLTP
;
A
#
# COMPACT_ATOMS: atom_id res chain seq x y z
N ARG A 1 1.64 -8.44 2.06
CA ARG A 1 0.27 -9.01 2.01
C ARG A 1 0.07 -9.93 3.20
N ARG A 2 -1.13 -10.00 3.77
CA ARG A 2 -1.52 -10.99 4.79
C ARG A 2 -2.88 -11.59 4.46
N THR A 3 -3.16 -12.79 4.95
CA THR A 3 -4.50 -13.39 4.86
C THR A 3 -5.46 -12.60 5.73
N LEU A 4 -6.57 -12.13 5.16
CA LEU A 4 -7.62 -11.40 5.86
C LEU A 4 -8.73 -12.35 6.30
N SER A 5 -9.13 -13.28 5.43
CA SER A 5 -10.18 -14.25 5.72
C SER A 5 -9.98 -15.58 5.00
N LEU A 6 -10.63 -16.62 5.54
CA LEU A 6 -10.71 -17.95 4.93
C LEU A 6 -12.17 -18.24 4.55
N SER A 7 -12.35 -18.97 3.46
CA SER A 7 -13.63 -19.55 3.05
C SER A 7 -14.01 -20.74 3.94
N SER A 8 -15.26 -21.22 3.82
CA SER A 8 -15.76 -22.40 4.54
C SER A 8 -14.98 -23.69 4.24
N SER A 9 -14.27 -23.76 3.11
CA SER A 9 -13.39 -24.87 2.76
C SER A 9 -11.96 -24.74 3.32
N GLY A 10 -11.66 -23.63 4.01
CA GLY A 10 -10.34 -23.34 4.57
C GLY A 10 -9.35 -22.70 3.57
N GLN A 11 -9.77 -22.46 2.32
CA GLN A 11 -8.97 -21.73 1.34
C GLN A 11 -9.01 -20.22 1.64
N VAL A 12 -7.94 -19.50 1.32
CA VAL A 12 -7.92 -18.03 1.47
C VAL A 12 -8.99 -17.41 0.58
N ALA A 13 -9.85 -16.60 1.18
CA ALA A 13 -10.89 -15.87 0.46
C ALA A 13 -10.43 -14.44 0.17
N GLU A 14 -9.80 -13.78 1.15
CA GLU A 14 -9.37 -12.39 1.03
C GLU A 14 -7.94 -12.23 1.54
N TYR A 15 -7.19 -11.40 0.82
CA TYR A 15 -5.91 -10.86 1.24
C TYR A 15 -6.05 -9.37 1.54
N GLU A 16 -5.30 -8.91 2.53
CA GLU A 16 -4.99 -7.49 2.65
C GLU A 16 -3.63 -7.24 1.99
N LEU A 17 -3.63 -6.39 0.97
CA LEU A 17 -2.44 -5.84 0.33
C LEU A 17 -1.95 -4.66 1.16
N ILE A 18 -0.65 -4.65 1.44
CA ILE A 18 0.03 -3.62 2.22
C ILE A 18 1.15 -3.08 1.35
N TYR A 19 1.08 -1.80 1.01
CA TYR A 19 2.09 -1.10 0.23
C TYR A 19 2.79 -0.09 1.14
N THR A 20 4.03 -0.40 1.52
CA THR A 20 4.84 0.39 2.45
C THR A 20 5.92 1.13 1.69
N VAL A 21 6.04 2.44 1.95
CA VAL A 21 7.14 3.28 1.46
C VAL A 21 7.86 3.86 2.65
N GLU A 22 9.11 3.46 2.83
CA GLU A 22 10.05 4.07 3.76
C GLU A 22 10.82 5.17 3.04
N TYR A 23 10.94 6.33 3.65
CA TYR A 23 11.64 7.47 3.07
C TYR A 23 12.26 8.35 4.15
N VAL A 24 13.15 9.23 3.72
CA VAL A 24 13.85 10.16 4.61
C VAL A 24 13.58 11.58 4.14
N LEU A 25 13.19 12.45 5.08
CA LEU A 25 13.12 13.89 4.83
C LEU A 25 14.38 14.57 5.37
N HIS A 26 15.05 15.32 4.50
CA HIS A 26 16.21 16.12 4.85
C HIS A 26 15.82 17.58 5.08
N ASN A 27 15.80 18.00 6.35
CA ASN A 27 15.56 19.39 6.75
C ASN A 27 16.89 20.07 7.07
N GLY A 28 17.66 20.37 6.02
CA GLY A 28 18.98 20.96 6.13
C GLY A 28 20.12 19.96 6.41
N PRO A 29 21.35 20.45 6.62
CA PRO A 29 22.57 19.63 6.55
C PRO A 29 22.77 18.61 7.69
N GLN A 30 21.96 18.66 8.77
CA GLN A 30 22.15 17.78 9.93
C GLN A 30 20.88 17.06 10.40
N THR A 31 19.71 17.33 9.82
CA THR A 31 18.45 16.72 10.29
C THR A 31 17.85 15.85 9.20
N SER A 32 17.88 14.55 9.46
CA SER A 32 17.27 13.50 8.65
C SER A 32 16.19 12.84 9.48
N ILE A 33 14.94 12.88 9.01
CA ILE A 33 13.80 12.30 9.71
C ILE A 33 13.33 11.08 8.91
N PRO A 34 13.51 9.85 9.42
CA PRO A 34 12.94 8.66 8.79
C PRO A 34 11.42 8.69 8.95
N LEU A 35 10.72 8.44 7.85
CA LEU A 35 9.27 8.48 7.75
C LEU A 35 8.78 7.27 6.95
N GLN A 36 7.50 6.94 7.15
CA GLN A 36 6.87 5.81 6.49
C GLN A 36 5.43 6.16 6.11
N VAL A 37 4.99 5.65 4.95
CA VAL A 37 3.61 5.67 4.51
C VAL A 37 3.18 4.24 4.21
N GLU A 38 1.99 3.87 4.67
CA GLU A 38 1.35 2.59 4.38
C GLU A 38 -0.01 2.81 3.71
N VAL A 39 -0.26 2.06 2.65
CA VAL A 39 -1.55 1.99 1.98
C VAL A 39 -2.06 0.57 2.05
N PHE A 40 -3.34 0.43 2.40
CA PHE A 40 -4.02 -0.85 2.54
C PHE A 40 -5.11 -1.00 1.47
N ARG A 41 -5.24 -2.21 0.93
CA ARG A 41 -6.33 -2.60 0.03
C ARG A 41 -6.74 -4.04 0.29
N ASP A 42 -8.03 -4.28 0.33
CA ASP A 42 -8.56 -5.64 0.35
C ASP A 42 -8.59 -6.19 -1.07
N TYR A 43 -8.27 -7.48 -1.22
CA TYR A 43 -8.21 -8.18 -2.48
C TYR A 43 -8.77 -9.59 -2.32
N GLN A 44 -9.85 -9.87 -3.03
CA GLN A 44 -10.49 -11.18 -3.00
C GLN A 44 -9.81 -12.14 -3.99
N ASP A 45 -9.46 -13.33 -3.53
CA ASP A 45 -8.87 -14.37 -4.36
C ASP A 45 -9.96 -15.27 -4.95
N ASP A 46 -9.77 -15.68 -6.20
CA ASP A 46 -10.62 -16.70 -6.84
C ASP A 46 -9.76 -17.55 -7.80
N PRO A 47 -9.44 -18.80 -7.42
CA PRO A 47 -8.63 -19.69 -8.25
C PRO A 47 -9.23 -19.95 -9.64
N ASN A 48 -10.56 -19.88 -9.79
CA ASN A 48 -11.21 -20.10 -11.09
C ASN A 48 -10.95 -18.95 -12.07
N PHE A 49 -10.57 -17.77 -11.57
CA PHE A 49 -10.31 -16.57 -12.36
C PHE A 49 -8.90 -16.01 -12.15
N ALA A 50 -7.91 -16.88 -11.93
CA ALA A 50 -6.54 -16.50 -11.56
C ALA A 50 -5.89 -15.41 -12.44
N LEU A 51 -6.12 -15.43 -13.77
CA LEU A 51 -5.57 -14.41 -14.68
C LEU A 51 -6.25 -13.05 -14.49
N ALA A 52 -7.57 -13.01 -14.35
CA ALA A 52 -8.30 -11.77 -14.12
C ALA A 52 -7.93 -11.18 -12.75
N LYS A 53 -7.84 -12.05 -11.74
CA LYS A 53 -7.40 -11.72 -10.38
C LYS A 53 -5.97 -11.18 -10.33
N THR A 54 -5.06 -11.74 -11.14
CA THR A 54 -3.70 -11.19 -11.29
C THR A 54 -3.72 -9.77 -11.86
N ARG A 55 -4.51 -9.51 -12.92
CA ARG A 55 -4.64 -8.17 -13.51
C ARG A 55 -5.27 -7.17 -12.55
N GLU A 56 -6.32 -7.57 -11.84
CA GLU A 56 -6.96 -6.76 -10.79
C GLU A 56 -5.93 -6.33 -9.73
N ARG A 57 -5.12 -7.27 -9.25
CA ARG A 57 -4.05 -6.99 -8.28
C ARG A 57 -3.01 -6.00 -8.82
N GLU A 58 -2.60 -6.13 -10.09
CA GLU A 58 -1.64 -5.19 -10.72
C GLU A 58 -2.20 -3.76 -10.79
N VAL A 59 -3.49 -3.63 -11.10
CA VAL A 59 -4.20 -2.35 -11.06
C VAL A 59 -4.23 -1.79 -9.64
N LEU A 60 -4.63 -2.60 -8.64
CA LEU A 60 -4.65 -2.19 -7.24
C LEU A 60 -3.27 -1.72 -6.76
N VAL A 61 -2.19 -2.44 -7.10
CA VAL A 61 -0.83 -2.04 -6.72
C VAL A 61 -0.44 -0.70 -7.35
N THR A 62 -0.82 -0.47 -8.61
CA THR A 62 -0.62 0.83 -9.28
C THR A 62 -1.32 1.95 -8.53
N GLU A 63 -2.59 1.76 -8.19
CA GLU A 63 -3.38 2.75 -7.43
C GLU A 63 -2.81 3.00 -6.03
N MET A 64 -2.39 1.94 -5.33
CA MET A 64 -1.77 2.04 -4.01
C MET A 64 -0.47 2.84 -4.05
N ARG A 65 0.32 2.68 -5.12
CA ARG A 65 1.55 3.46 -5.32
C ARG A 65 1.25 4.95 -5.50
N GLU A 66 0.24 5.29 -6.30
CA GLU A 66 -0.17 6.68 -6.47
C GLU A 66 -0.71 7.28 -5.16
N ASP A 67 -1.49 6.51 -4.41
CA ASP A 67 -1.98 6.92 -3.09
C ASP A 67 -0.85 7.17 -2.10
N ALA A 68 0.15 6.29 -2.07
CA ALA A 68 1.33 6.46 -1.24
C ALA A 68 2.08 7.75 -1.62
N ALA A 69 2.28 8.00 -2.92
CA ALA A 69 2.91 9.23 -3.40
C ALA A 69 2.11 10.48 -2.99
N ARG A 70 0.78 10.45 -3.13
CA ARG A 70 -0.10 11.54 -2.68
C ARG A 70 0.01 11.78 -1.17
N GLN A 71 0.08 10.73 -0.37
CA GLN A 71 0.26 10.83 1.08
C GLN A 71 1.61 11.44 1.45
N ILE A 72 2.70 11.00 0.81
CA ILE A 72 4.04 11.56 1.01
C ILE A 72 4.06 13.06 0.69
N LEU A 73 3.50 13.47 -0.45
CA LEU A 73 3.45 14.88 -0.83
C LEU A 73 2.66 15.74 0.18
N ARG A 74 1.55 15.21 0.71
CA ARG A 74 0.79 15.89 1.78
C ARG A 74 1.60 16.01 3.07
N GLN A 75 2.30 14.95 3.47
CA GLN A 75 3.15 14.96 4.66
C GLN A 75 4.31 15.97 4.53
N ILE A 76 4.94 16.04 3.36
CA ILE A 76 5.99 17.04 3.08
C ILE A 76 5.41 18.45 3.14
N SER A 77 4.27 18.69 2.48
CA SER A 77 3.64 20.02 2.44
C SER A 77 3.24 20.51 3.84
N ALA A 78 2.75 19.60 4.68
CA ALA A 78 2.40 19.91 6.08
C ALA A 78 3.62 20.27 6.93
N GLN A 79 4.81 19.75 6.62
CA GLN A 79 6.06 20.10 7.32
C GLN A 79 6.70 21.40 6.84
N LEU A 80 6.37 21.85 5.62
CA LEU A 80 6.90 23.08 5.02
C LEU A 80 6.07 24.34 5.37
N THR A 81 4.87 24.17 5.96
CA THR A 81 3.99 25.29 6.34
C THR A 81 4.12 25.51 7.85
N PRO A 82 4.75 26.62 8.31
CA PRO A 82 4.95 26.90 9.73
C PRO A 82 3.66 27.30 10.47
#